data_AF-A0A925CGL3-F1
#
_entry.id   AF-A0A925CGL3-F1
#
_cell.length_a   1.000
_cell.length_b   1.000
_cell.length_c   1.000
_cell.angle_alpha   90.00
_cell.angle_beta   90.00
_cell.angle_gamma   90.00
#
_symmetry.space_group_name_H-M   'P 1'
#
loop_
_entity.id
_entity.type
_entity.pdbx_description
1 polymer ?
#
loop_
_entity_poly.entity_id
_entity_poly.type
_entity_poly.pdbx_seq_one_letter_code
_entity_poly.pdbx_strand_id
1 'polypeptide(L)'
;MRGAWNMYGRFATASLERQASEQELAALEARNAQVAAAVGNLSSERGVEAEVRERYGVAKPGEGKIEIIRDEGEVESGGDIPTENIFMRAWHAIFRW
;
A
#
# COMPACT_ATOMS: atom_id res chain seq x y z
N MET A 1 54.72 -11.97 -7.05
CA MET A 1 53.70 -11.03 -7.59
C MET A 1 52.24 -11.49 -7.45
N ARG A 2 51.93 -12.77 -7.17
CA ARG A 2 50.54 -13.25 -7.02
C ARG A 2 49.73 -12.64 -5.86
N GLY A 3 50.39 -12.26 -4.76
CA GLY A 3 49.71 -11.68 -3.59
C GLY A 3 49.07 -10.32 -3.84
N ALA A 4 49.72 -9.46 -4.63
CA ALA A 4 49.19 -8.13 -4.98
C ALA A 4 47.91 -8.23 -5.83
N TRP A 5 47.85 -9.18 -6.77
CA TRP A 5 46.67 -9.44 -7.58
C TRP A 5 45.48 -9.94 -6.76
N ASN A 6 45.73 -10.89 -5.83
CA ASN A 6 44.69 -11.38 -4.94
C ASN A 6 44.15 -10.29 -4.00
N MET A 7 45.02 -9.42 -3.48
CA MET A 7 44.61 -8.27 -2.68
C MET A 7 43.74 -7.29 -3.48
N TYR A 8 44.14 -6.97 -4.70
CA TYR A 8 43.36 -6.11 -5.59
C TYR A 8 41.98 -6.70 -5.90
N GLY A 9 41.90 -8.01 -6.21
CA GLY A 9 40.64 -8.69 -6.45
C GLY A 9 39.69 -8.61 -5.24
N ARG A 10 40.21 -8.88 -4.04
CA ARG A 10 39.41 -8.78 -2.79
C ARG A 10 38.95 -7.35 -2.52
N PHE A 11 39.81 -6.36 -2.76
CA PHE A 11 39.44 -4.95 -2.60
C PHE A 11 38.34 -4.54 -3.58
N ALA A 12 38.47 -4.95 -4.85
CA ALA A 12 37.46 -4.68 -5.87
C ALA A 12 36.10 -5.30 -5.50
N THR A 13 36.08 -6.57 -5.09
CA THR A 13 34.84 -7.24 -4.63
C THR A 13 34.24 -6.54 -3.42
N ALA A 14 35.04 -6.23 -2.40
CA ALA A 14 34.55 -5.53 -1.21
C ALA A 14 33.98 -4.14 -1.53
N SER A 15 34.59 -3.43 -2.49
CA SER A 15 34.09 -2.12 -2.91
C SER A 15 32.74 -2.20 -3.64
N LEU A 16 32.53 -3.24 -4.45
CA LEU A 16 31.27 -3.48 -5.14
C LEU A 16 30.17 -3.90 -4.17
N GLU A 17 30.48 -4.80 -3.23
CA GLU A 17 29.55 -5.23 -2.19
C GLU A 17 29.14 -4.06 -1.31
N ARG A 18 30.11 -3.22 -0.91
CA ARG A 18 29.83 -1.99 -0.17
C ARG A 18 28.86 -1.08 -0.92
N GLN A 19 29.10 -0.85 -2.21
CA GLN A 19 28.24 0.00 -3.03
C GLN A 19 26.82 -0.56 -3.13
N ALA A 20 26.68 -1.88 -3.31
CA ALA A 20 25.37 -2.53 -3.34
C ALA A 20 24.63 -2.38 -2.00
N SER A 21 25.31 -2.60 -0.87
CA SER A 21 24.72 -2.41 0.45
C SER A 21 24.33 -0.97 0.74
N GLU A 22 25.14 0.01 0.32
CA GLU A 22 24.81 1.44 0.46
C GLU A 22 23.56 1.82 -0.35
N GLN A 23 23.39 1.27 -1.56
CA GLN A 23 22.19 1.48 -2.37
C GLN A 23 20.94 0.84 -1.74
N GLU A 24 21.08 -0.38 -1.23
CA GLU A 24 19.97 -1.07 -0.56
C GLU A 24 19.54 -0.33 0.71
N LEU A 25 20.50 0.15 1.50
CA LEU A 25 20.22 0.96 2.68
C LEU A 25 19.45 2.23 2.32
N ALA A 26 19.92 2.97 1.30
CA ALA A 26 19.24 4.19 0.85
C ALA A 26 17.81 3.92 0.38
N ALA A 27 17.59 2.81 -0.34
CA ALA A 27 16.25 2.41 -0.78
C ALA A 27 15.33 2.05 0.41
N LEU A 28 15.87 1.33 1.41
CA LEU A 28 15.12 0.97 2.62
C LEU A 28 14.77 2.19 3.47
N GLU A 29 15.70 3.13 3.64
CA GLU A 29 15.47 4.39 4.35
C GLU A 29 14.37 5.22 3.68
N ALA A 30 14.43 5.35 2.34
CA ALA A 30 13.40 6.05 1.59
C ALA A 30 12.02 5.39 1.74
N ARG A 31 11.96 4.04 1.69
CA ARG A 31 10.72 3.30 1.90
C ARG A 31 10.19 3.46 3.32
N ASN A 32 11.07 3.42 4.32
CA ASN A 32 10.68 3.62 5.72
C ASN A 32 10.09 5.02 5.92
N ALA A 33 10.73 6.06 5.39
CA ALA A 33 10.22 7.42 5.46
C ALA A 33 8.82 7.56 4.83
N GLN A 34 8.59 6.93 3.67
CA GLN A 34 7.26 6.92 3.03
C GLN A 34 6.20 6.21 3.89
N VAL A 35 6.53 5.04 4.44
CA VAL A 35 5.61 4.28 5.30
C VAL A 35 5.32 5.04 6.58
N ALA A 36 6.34 5.64 7.21
CA ALA A 36 6.16 6.45 8.42
C ALA A 36 5.25 7.66 8.17
N ALA A 37 5.40 8.33 7.02
CA ALA A 37 4.52 9.41 6.62
C ALA A 37 3.07 8.94 6.39
N ALA A 38 2.89 7.80 5.72
CA ALA A 38 1.57 7.21 5.50
C ALA A 38 0.88 6.81 6.82
N VAL A 39 1.63 6.19 7.74
CA VAL A 39 1.15 5.87 9.09
C VAL A 39 0.79 7.14 9.85
N GLY A 40 1.61 8.19 9.79
CA GLY A 40 1.31 9.48 10.38
C GLY A 40 -0.01 10.06 9.88
N ASN A 41 -0.24 10.05 8.58
CA ASN A 41 -1.50 10.50 7.98
C ASN A 41 -2.69 9.66 8.49
N LEU A 42 -2.57 8.33 8.44
CA LEU A 42 -3.61 7.38 8.86
C LEU A 42 -3.81 7.33 10.39
N SER A 43 -2.91 7.88 11.18
CA SER A 43 -3.08 7.97 12.65
C SER A 43 -4.08 9.04 13.07
N SER A 44 -4.40 9.98 12.19
CA SER A 44 -5.34 11.07 12.45
C SER A 44 -6.75 10.70 11.99
N GLU A 45 -7.78 11.11 12.74
CA GLU A 45 -9.19 10.87 12.34
C GLU A 45 -9.49 11.43 10.95
N ARG A 46 -8.94 12.60 10.62
CA ARG A 46 -9.07 13.22 9.30
C ARG A 46 -8.42 12.39 8.19
N GLY A 47 -7.24 11.84 8.44
CA GLY A 47 -6.52 11.03 7.45
C GLY A 47 -7.17 9.67 7.23
N VAL A 48 -7.71 9.04 8.28
CA VAL A 48 -8.54 7.84 8.14
C VAL A 48 -9.78 8.14 7.31
N GLU A 49 -10.49 9.23 7.61
CA GLU A 49 -11.69 9.63 6.88
C GLU A 49 -11.36 9.88 5.39
N ALA A 50 -10.28 10.59 5.08
CA ALA A 50 -9.84 10.87 3.72
C ALA A 50 -9.52 9.58 2.93
N GLU A 51 -8.76 8.66 3.53
CA GLU A 51 -8.42 7.38 2.89
C GLU A 51 -9.67 6.51 2.64
N VAL A 52 -10.61 6.51 3.58
CA VAL A 52 -11.89 5.79 3.44
C VAL A 52 -12.75 6.40 2.33
N ARG A 53 -12.80 7.74 2.23
CA ARG A 53 -13.49 8.42 1.12
C ARG A 53 -12.88 8.07 -0.24
N GLU A 54 -11.55 8.07 -0.33
CA GLU A 54 -10.84 7.75 -1.57
C GLU A 54 -11.07 6.30 -1.99
N ARG A 55 -10.93 5.34 -1.07
CA ARG A 55 -11.05 3.90 -1.38
C ARG A 55 -12.47 3.45 -1.68
N TYR A 56 -13.45 3.99 -0.97
CA TYR A 56 -14.83 3.49 -1.01
C TYR A 56 -15.81 4.47 -1.66
N GLY A 57 -15.36 5.66 -2.03
CA GLY A 57 -16.20 6.70 -2.64
C GLY A 57 -17.34 7.17 -1.73
N VAL A 58 -17.17 7.04 -0.41
CA VAL A 58 -18.22 7.38 0.56
C VAL A 58 -18.26 8.89 0.79
N ALA A 59 -19.45 9.49 0.67
CA ALA A 59 -19.68 10.91 0.95
C ALA A 59 -20.25 11.07 2.37
N LYS A 60 -20.19 12.29 2.94
CA LYS A 60 -20.88 12.53 4.22
C LYS A 60 -22.40 12.37 4.04
N PRO A 61 -23.15 12.03 5.10
CA PRO A 61 -24.60 12.11 5.06
C PRO A 61 -25.04 13.52 4.65
N GLY A 62 -25.68 13.67 3.48
CA GLY A 62 -26.10 14.95 2.89
C GLY A 62 -25.21 15.47 1.75
N GLU A 63 -24.15 14.76 1.36
CA GLU A 63 -23.25 15.09 0.25
C GLU A 63 -23.50 14.10 -0.91
N GLY A 64 -23.83 14.61 -2.10
CA GLY A 64 -24.21 13.78 -3.25
C GLY A 64 -23.02 13.24 -4.05
N LYS A 65 -23.03 11.95 -4.39
CA LYS A 65 -22.05 11.32 -5.30
C LYS A 65 -22.56 11.45 -6.75
N ILE A 66 -21.76 12.00 -7.66
CA ILE A 66 -22.05 12.03 -9.10
C ILE A 66 -21.24 10.90 -9.75
N GLU A 67 -21.90 9.83 -10.17
CA GLU A 67 -21.29 8.72 -10.89
C GLU A 67 -21.65 8.83 -12.37
N ILE A 68 -20.66 9.20 -13.20
CA ILE A 68 -20.85 9.36 -14.65
C ILE A 68 -20.67 7.98 -15.30
N ILE A 69 -21.78 7.26 -15.46
CA ILE A 69 -21.84 6.02 -16.23
C ILE A 69 -22.07 6.41 -17.70
N ARG A 70 -21.24 5.88 -18.62
CA ARG A 70 -21.54 5.96 -20.06
C ARG A 70 -22.58 4.88 -20.35
N ASP A 71 -23.74 5.35 -20.77
CA ASP A 71 -24.93 4.54 -20.99
C ASP A 71 -24.77 3.73 -22.28
N GLU A 72 -24.59 2.43 -22.16
CA GLU A 72 -24.88 1.46 -23.23
C GLU A 72 -25.91 0.46 -22.70
N GLY A 73 -27.09 0.97 -22.35
CA GLY A 73 -28.31 0.16 -22.28
C GLY A 73 -28.74 -0.28 -20.88
N GLU A 74 -30.00 0.06 -20.58
CA GLU A 74 -30.90 -0.52 -19.58
C GLU A 74 -30.56 -0.33 -18.10
N VAL A 75 -31.27 0.64 -17.52
CA VAL A 75 -31.41 0.93 -16.11
C VAL A 75 -32.37 -0.08 -15.47
N GLU A 76 -31.88 -1.04 -14.70
CA GLU A 76 -32.67 -1.71 -13.67
C GLU A 76 -32.34 -1.09 -12.31
N SER A 77 -33.29 -0.29 -11.81
CA SER A 77 -33.34 0.23 -10.46
C SER A 77 -33.93 -0.82 -9.52
N GLY A 78 -33.21 -1.12 -8.43
CA GLY A 78 -33.80 -1.55 -7.17
C GLY A 78 -33.50 -2.98 -6.74
N GLY A 79 -32.58 -3.12 -5.78
CA GLY A 79 -32.39 -4.34 -5.02
C GLY A 79 -31.76 -4.03 -3.67
N ASP A 80 -32.60 -3.95 -2.64
CA ASP A 80 -32.17 -4.01 -1.23
C ASP A 80 -31.20 -5.19 -1.06
N ILE A 81 -29.96 -4.92 -0.65
CA ILE A 81 -28.99 -5.97 -0.34
C ILE A 81 -29.23 -6.42 1.11
N PRO A 82 -29.71 -7.65 1.37
CA PRO A 82 -29.85 -8.15 2.72
C PRO A 82 -28.45 -8.29 3.35
N THR A 83 -28.24 -7.53 4.42
CA THR A 83 -27.03 -7.57 5.25
C THR A 83 -26.98 -8.88 6.06
N GLU A 84 -26.50 -9.96 5.45
CA GLU A 84 -25.98 -11.10 6.21
C GLU A 84 -24.57 -11.48 5.76
N ASN A 85 -23.63 -11.23 6.66
CA ASN A 85 -22.59 -12.18 7.06
C ASN A 85 -21.59 -12.70 6.00
N ILE A 86 -21.36 -11.99 4.89
CA ILE A 86 -20.28 -12.33 3.96
C ILE A 86 -18.91 -11.89 4.53
N PHE A 87 -18.84 -10.67 5.07
CA PHE A 87 -17.63 -10.13 5.66
C PHE A 87 -17.21 -10.89 6.94
N MET A 88 -18.17 -11.22 7.82
CA MET A 88 -17.90 -11.97 9.05
C MET A 88 -17.39 -13.41 8.76
N ARG A 89 -17.88 -14.07 7.70
CA ARG A 89 -17.39 -15.41 7.31
C ARG A 89 -15.97 -15.36 6.74
N ALA A 90 -15.64 -14.35 5.95
CA ALA A 90 -14.30 -14.17 5.40
C ALA A 90 -13.29 -13.82 6.51
N TRP A 91 -13.69 -13.00 7.48
CA TRP A 91 -12.85 -12.62 8.62
C TRP A 91 -12.55 -13.80 9.55
N HIS A 92 -13.55 -14.62 9.87
CA HIS A 92 -13.35 -15.82 10.70
C HIS A 92 -12.51 -16.92 10.04
N ALA A 93 -12.49 -16.99 8.70
CA ALA A 93 -11.67 -17.98 7.99
C ALA A 93 -10.16 -17.66 8.04
N ILE A 94 -9.80 -16.38 8.21
CA ILE A 94 -8.42 -15.91 8.16
C ILE A 94 -7.79 -15.87 9.56
N PHE A 95 -8.58 -15.67 10.63
CA PHE A 95 -8.07 -15.50 12.01
C PHE A 95 -8.31 -16.69 12.95
N ARG A 96 -8.54 -17.91 12.44
CA ARG A 96 -8.78 -19.08 13.28
C ARG A 96 -7.54 -19.98 13.40
N TRP A 97 -7.00 -20.00 14.61
CA TRP A 97 -6.24 -21.11 15.22
C TRP A 97 -7.23 -22.09 15.86
#